data_AF-A0A959KGC6-F1
#
_entry.id   AF-A0A959KGC6-F1
#
_cell.length_a   1.000
_cell.length_b   1.000
_cell.length_c   1.000
_cell.angle_alpha   90.00
_cell.angle_beta   90.00
_cell.angle_gamma   90.00
#
_symmetry.space_group_name_H-M   'P 1'
#
loop_
_entity.id
_entity.type
_entity.pdbx_description
1 polymer ?
#
loop_
_entity_poly.entity_id
_entity_poly.type
_entity_poly.pdbx_seq_one_letter_code
_entity_poly.pdbx_strand_id
1 'polypeptide(L)'
;MDDDHAEWSVPLSVLPLPVRLHKAELERDLNRQLGTVLYEDNDLKDDDLAIRAERSEDIRLQIDEQQIEYRVPLKIWVKKNLRLTNVEAEGTLAINFRTEYQIREDWSLQTTTEVTSHEWIRKPVL
;
A
#
# COMPACT_ATOMS: atom_id res chain seq x y z
N MET A 1 59.15 -26.54 11.30
CA MET A 1 58.95 -25.53 10.22
C MET A 1 57.45 -25.55 10.06
N ASP A 2 56.77 -24.76 10.88
CA ASP A 2 55.32 -24.68 10.93
C ASP A 2 55.00 -23.23 10.62
N ASP A 3 54.46 -23.02 9.42
CA ASP A 3 54.13 -21.71 8.86
C ASP A 3 52.69 -21.39 9.30
N ASP A 4 52.57 -20.71 10.43
CA ASP A 4 51.29 -20.21 10.95
C ASP A 4 50.83 -19.01 10.10
N HIS A 5 50.08 -19.29 9.03
CA HIS A 5 49.36 -18.26 8.30
C HIS A 5 48.17 -17.78 9.13
N ALA A 6 48.37 -16.74 9.94
CA ALA A 6 47.28 -16.02 10.58
C ALA A 6 46.34 -15.44 9.51
N GLU A 7 45.10 -15.93 9.46
CA GLU A 7 44.03 -15.34 8.66
C GLU A 7 43.77 -13.91 9.15
N TRP A 8 44.12 -12.93 8.32
CA TRP A 8 43.85 -11.52 8.59
C TRP A 8 42.34 -11.27 8.46
N SER A 9 41.63 -11.20 9.58
CA SER A 9 40.25 -10.69 9.59
C SER A 9 40.30 -9.16 9.46
N VAL A 10 39.82 -8.65 8.32
CA VAL A 10 39.71 -7.21 8.09
C VAL A 10 38.61 -6.67 9.01
N PRO A 11 38.87 -5.65 9.86
CA PRO A 11 37.83 -5.11 10.72
C PRO A 11 36.71 -4.49 9.89
N LEU A 12 35.47 -4.85 10.22
CA LEU A 12 34.27 -4.32 9.56
C LEU A 12 34.21 -2.80 9.77
N SER A 13 34.24 -2.04 8.67
CA SER A 13 34.04 -0.59 8.73
C SER A 13 32.55 -0.27 8.74
N VAL A 14 32.07 0.38 9.81
CA VAL A 14 30.67 0.80 9.95
C VAL A 14 30.60 2.31 9.71
N LEU A 15 29.82 2.72 8.69
CA LEU A 15 29.51 4.13 8.42
C LEU A 15 28.06 4.42 8.85
N PRO A 16 27.83 5.12 9.97
CA PRO A 16 26.48 5.51 10.37
C PRO A 16 25.95 6.62 9.45
N LEU A 17 24.94 6.30 8.64
CA LEU A 17 24.26 7.26 7.77
C LEU A 17 22.91 7.66 8.38
N PRO A 18 22.72 8.93 8.79
CA PRO A 18 21.41 9.40 9.24
C PRO A 18 20.48 9.60 8.04
N VAL A 19 19.47 8.74 7.90
CA VAL A 19 18.40 8.90 6.91
C VAL A 19 17.26 9.71 7.53
N ARG A 20 16.84 10.80 6.87
CA ARG A 20 15.67 11.58 7.27
C ARG A 20 14.59 11.41 6.21
N LEU A 21 13.43 10.89 6.62
CA LEU A 21 12.27 10.80 5.76
C LEU A 21 11.26 11.86 6.18
N HIS A 22 10.92 12.76 5.25
CA HIS A 22 9.89 13.76 5.49
C HIS A 22 8.52 13.15 5.22
N LYS A 23 7.69 13.04 6.26
CA LYS A 23 6.33 12.49 6.16
C LYS A 23 5.51 13.10 5.00
N ALA A 24 5.53 14.42 4.87
CA ALA A 24 4.76 15.12 3.82
C ALA A 24 5.22 14.76 2.40
N GLU A 25 6.51 14.46 2.22
CA GLU A 25 7.06 14.01 0.95
C GLU A 25 6.64 12.57 0.65
N LEU A 26 6.67 11.68 1.65
CA LEU A 26 6.16 10.32 1.52
C LEU A 26 4.67 10.30 1.17
N GLU A 27 3.84 11.08 1.86
CA GLU A 27 2.41 11.22 1.55
C GLU A 27 2.20 11.71 0.12
N ARG A 28 2.92 12.76 -0.30
CA ARG A 28 2.82 13.31 -1.65
C ARG A 28 3.22 12.29 -2.71
N ASP A 29 4.33 11.60 -2.51
CA ASP A 29 4.86 10.66 -3.49
C ASP A 29 4.01 9.38 -3.55
N LEU A 30 3.50 8.90 -2.40
CA LEU A 30 2.52 7.81 -2.32
C LEU A 30 1.26 8.13 -3.13
N ASN A 31 0.65 9.29 -2.86
CA ASN A 31 -0.58 9.70 -3.55
C ASN A 31 -0.34 9.94 -5.05
N ARG A 32 0.84 10.42 -5.44
CA ARG A 32 1.22 10.56 -6.85
C ARG A 32 1.40 9.21 -7.54
N GLN A 33 2.06 8.26 -6.90
CA GLN A 33 2.33 6.93 -7.47
C GLN A 33 1.06 6.09 -7.60
N LEU A 34 0.17 6.14 -6.61
CA LEU A 34 -1.10 5.43 -6.64
C LEU A 34 -2.12 6.07 -7.60
N GLY A 35 -2.06 7.39 -7.78
CA GLY A 35 -3.03 8.11 -8.61
C GLY A 35 -4.43 8.12 -8.00
N THR A 36 -5.45 8.28 -8.84
CA THR A 36 -6.85 8.38 -8.42
C THR A 36 -7.60 7.05 -8.56
N VAL A 37 -7.43 6.34 -9.67
CA VAL A 37 -8.07 5.03 -9.90
C VAL A 37 -7.13 3.96 -9.35
N LEU A 38 -7.55 3.28 -8.30
CA LEU A 38 -6.73 2.25 -7.62
C LEU A 38 -7.01 0.84 -8.14
N TYR A 39 -8.21 0.64 -8.67
CA TYR A 39 -8.61 -0.61 -9.29
C TYR A 39 -9.73 -0.34 -10.30
N GLU A 40 -9.66 -0.98 -11.46
CA GLU A 40 -10.68 -0.89 -12.49
C GLU A 40 -10.79 -2.23 -13.22
N ASP A 41 -11.97 -2.82 -13.14
CA ASP A 41 -12.42 -3.93 -13.96
C ASP A 41 -13.68 -3.48 -14.71
N ASN A 42 -13.58 -3.41 -16.03
CA ASN A 42 -14.66 -3.00 -16.90
C ASN A 42 -15.16 -4.16 -17.78
N ASP A 43 -14.67 -5.39 -17.57
CA ASP A 43 -15.02 -6.53 -18.41
C ASP A 43 -16.22 -7.31 -17.88
N LEU A 44 -17.39 -7.01 -18.43
CA LEU A 44 -18.63 -7.72 -18.11
C LEU A 44 -18.70 -9.15 -18.69
N LYS A 45 -17.71 -9.60 -19.48
CA LYS A 45 -17.81 -10.88 -20.21
C LYS A 45 -17.60 -12.10 -19.33
N ASP A 46 -16.87 -11.97 -18.23
CA ASP A 46 -16.52 -13.11 -17.38
C ASP A 46 -17.57 -13.35 -16.29
N ASP A 47 -18.03 -12.28 -15.62
CA ASP A 47 -18.92 -12.37 -14.45
C ASP A 47 -20.12 -11.40 -14.47
N ASP A 48 -20.40 -10.74 -15.60
CA ASP A 48 -21.45 -9.72 -15.74
C ASP A 48 -21.26 -8.54 -14.76
N LEU A 49 -20.05 -8.32 -14.23
CA LEU A 49 -19.73 -7.30 -13.23
C LEU A 49 -18.61 -6.37 -13.72
N ALA A 50 -18.79 -5.07 -13.50
CA ALA A 50 -17.73 -4.08 -13.64
C ALA A 50 -17.61 -3.34 -12.32
N ILE A 51 -16.38 -3.11 -11.88
CA ILE A 51 -16.04 -2.45 -10.62
C ILE A 51 -14.97 -1.42 -10.89
N ARG A 52 -15.17 -0.22 -10.33
CA ARG A 52 -14.15 0.82 -10.29
C ARG A 52 -14.00 1.33 -8.87
N ALA A 53 -12.77 1.29 -8.36
CA ALA A 53 -12.42 1.84 -7.06
C ALA A 53 -11.51 3.05 -7.25
N GLU A 54 -11.99 4.20 -6.81
CA GLU A 54 -11.26 5.46 -6.85
C GLU A 54 -10.97 5.92 -5.43
N ARG A 55 -9.76 6.42 -5.20
CA ARG A 55 -9.44 7.13 -3.99
C ARG A 55 -10.26 8.42 -3.91
N SER A 56 -10.98 8.64 -2.81
CA SER A 56 -11.81 9.82 -2.63
C SER A 56 -11.10 10.99 -1.93
N GLU A 57 -10.00 10.73 -1.22
CA GLU A 57 -9.21 11.72 -0.50
C GLU A 57 -7.72 11.36 -0.46
N ASP A 58 -6.86 12.32 -0.16
CA ASP A 58 -5.43 12.06 0.00
C ASP A 58 -5.13 11.10 1.16
N ILE A 59 -4.32 10.08 0.87
CA ILE A 59 -3.84 9.12 1.87
C ILE A 59 -2.86 9.85 2.77
N ARG A 60 -3.13 9.78 4.08
CA ARG A 60 -2.24 10.29 5.11
C ARG A 60 -1.61 9.16 5.90
N LEU A 61 -0.37 9.35 6.29
CA LEU A 61 0.45 8.35 6.97
C LEU A 61 0.57 8.69 8.46
N GLN A 62 0.48 7.69 9.32
CA GLN A 62 0.95 7.75 10.70
C GLN A 62 2.16 6.84 10.77
N ILE A 63 3.33 7.41 11.08
CA ILE A 63 4.61 6.71 11.05
C ILE A 63 5.12 6.67 12.48
N ASP A 64 5.28 5.46 13.00
CA ASP A 64 5.95 5.17 14.26
C ASP A 64 7.27 4.44 13.97
N GLU A 65 8.00 4.01 15.00
CA GLU A 65 9.38 3.49 14.84
C GLU A 65 9.52 2.32 13.85
N GLN A 66 8.53 1.43 13.77
CA GLN A 66 8.59 0.19 12.99
C GLN A 66 7.34 -0.05 12.12
N GLN A 67 6.37 0.86 12.13
CA GLN A 67 5.12 0.69 11.41
C GLN A 67 4.64 1.99 10.79
N ILE A 68 3.94 1.84 9.66
CA ILE A 68 3.23 2.90 8.97
C ILE A 68 1.76 2.48 8.93
N GLU A 69 0.89 3.27 9.56
CA GLU A 69 -0.55 3.09 9.50
C GLU A 69 -1.15 4.13 8.55
N TYR A 70 -2.11 3.71 7.73
CA TYR A 70 -2.79 4.62 6.80
C TYR A 70 -4.18 4.14 6.44
N ARG A 71 -5.08 5.11 6.24
CA ARG A 71 -6.47 4.90 5.82
C ARG A 71 -6.62 5.31 4.37
N VAL A 72 -7.19 4.41 3.56
CA VAL A 72 -7.51 4.67 2.15
C VAL A 72 -9.03 4.75 2.00
N PRO A 73 -9.60 5.95 1.86
CA PRO A 73 -11.02 6.11 1.56
C PRO A 73 -11.25 5.96 0.05
N LEU A 74 -12.25 5.15 -0.30
CA LEU A 74 -12.57 4.73 -1.65
C LEU A 74 -14.01 5.08 -1.99
N LYS A 75 -14.21 5.66 -3.18
CA LYS A 75 -15.48 5.63 -3.88
C LYS A 75 -15.49 4.39 -4.77
N ILE A 76 -16.49 3.54 -4.57
CA ILE A 76 -16.68 2.31 -5.35
C ILE A 76 -17.86 2.53 -6.28
N TRP A 77 -17.67 2.33 -7.57
CA TRP A 77 -18.74 2.21 -8.55
C TRP A 77 -18.81 0.75 -8.98
N VAL A 78 -20.03 0.22 -9.04
CA VAL A 78 -20.30 -1.16 -9.47
C VAL A 78 -21.39 -1.12 -10.52
N LYS A 79 -21.19 -1.84 -11.61
CA LYS A 79 -22.19 -2.07 -12.65
C LYS A 79 -22.40 -3.55 -12.82
N LYS A 80 -23.66 -3.97 -12.82
CA LYS A 80 -24.05 -5.36 -13.03
C LYS A 80 -24.97 -5.48 -14.23
N ASN A 81 -24.67 -6.43 -15.11
CA ASN A 81 -25.54 -6.79 -16.21
C ASN A 81 -26.57 -7.83 -15.74
N LEU A 82 -27.86 -7.51 -15.90
CA LEU A 82 -29.00 -8.38 -15.60
C LEU A 82 -29.65 -8.94 -16.87
N ARG A 83 -28.87 -9.10 -17.95
CA ARG A 83 -29.24 -9.55 -19.30
C ARG A 83 -30.13 -8.59 -20.09
N LEU A 84 -31.23 -8.15 -19.48
CA LEU A 84 -32.21 -7.24 -20.11
C LEU A 84 -31.90 -5.77 -19.82
N THR A 85 -31.17 -5.50 -18.74
CA THR A 85 -30.76 -4.14 -18.35
C THR A 85 -29.44 -4.21 -17.59
N ASN A 86 -28.76 -3.07 -17.53
CA ASN A 86 -27.68 -2.85 -16.58
C ASN A 86 -28.21 -2.09 -15.36
N VAL A 87 -27.67 -2.41 -14.20
CA VAL A 87 -27.89 -1.66 -12.96
C VAL A 87 -26.55 -1.17 -12.43
N GLU A 88 -26.54 0.01 -11.85
CA GLU A 88 -25.33 0.64 -11.32
C GLU A 88 -25.58 1.04 -9.86
N ALA A 89 -24.55 0.89 -9.03
CA ALA A 89 -24.57 1.31 -7.64
C ALA A 89 -23.25 1.95 -7.25
N GLU A 90 -23.31 2.89 -6.31
CA GLU A 90 -22.13 3.51 -5.73
C GLU A 90 -22.05 3.25 -4.23
N GLY A 91 -20.85 2.90 -3.77
CA GLY A 91 -20.52 2.76 -2.36
C GLY A 91 -19.34 3.63 -1.97
N THR A 92 -19.12 3.71 -0.66
CA THR A 92 -17.94 4.33 -0.07
C THR A 92 -17.37 3.35 0.95
N LEU A 93 -16.11 2.99 0.77
CA LEU A 93 -15.39 2.01 1.58
C LEU A 93 -14.13 2.69 2.12
N ALA A 94 -13.83 2.50 3.40
CA ALA A 94 -12.53 2.85 3.94
C ALA A 94 -11.78 1.57 4.34
N ILE A 95 -10.52 1.48 3.94
CA ILE A 95 -9.64 0.37 4.31
C ILE A 95 -8.48 0.93 5.12
N ASN A 96 -8.20 0.32 6.27
CA ASN A 96 -7.04 0.65 7.07
C ASN A 96 -5.96 -0.39 6.82
N PHE A 97 -4.74 0.09 6.61
CA PHE A 97 -3.56 -0.72 6.37
C PHE A 97 -2.52 -0.45 7.43
N ARG A 98 -1.70 -1.47 7.69
CA ARG A 98 -0.47 -1.37 8.46
C ARG A 98 0.66 -1.94 7.62
N THR A 99 1.72 -1.17 7.46
CA THR A 99 2.97 -1.62 6.85
C THR A 99 4.06 -1.63 7.91
N GLU A 100 4.51 -2.83 8.27
CA GLU A 100 5.74 -3.00 9.05
C GLU A 100 6.94 -2.86 8.12
N TYR A 101 8.02 -2.25 8.59
CA TYR A 101 9.24 -2.10 7.80
C TYR A 101 10.49 -2.36 8.63
N GLN A 102 11.51 -2.90 7.96
CA GLN A 102 12.82 -3.16 8.54
C GLN A 102 13.92 -2.83 7.52
N ILE A 103 14.96 -2.15 7.97
CA ILE A 103 16.19 -1.97 7.19
C ILE A 103 17.15 -3.08 7.63
N ARG A 104 17.56 -3.94 6.69
CA ARG A 104 18.51 -5.03 6.94
C ARG A 104 19.96 -4.52 6.96
N GLU A 105 20.87 -5.35 7.43
CA GLU A 105 22.32 -5.01 7.51
C GLU A 105 22.93 -4.68 6.14
N ASP A 106 22.39 -5.24 5.07
CA ASP A 106 22.76 -4.95 3.68
C ASP A 106 22.09 -3.68 3.12
N TRP A 107 21.47 -2.87 3.97
CA TRP A 107 20.72 -1.64 3.65
C TRP A 107 19.46 -1.84 2.81
N SER A 108 19.02 -3.08 2.60
CA SER A 108 17.77 -3.31 1.91
C SER A 108 16.56 -3.06 2.81
N LEU A 109 15.51 -2.48 2.23
CA LEU A 109 14.23 -2.24 2.89
C LEU A 109 13.31 -3.44 2.69
N GLN A 110 12.92 -4.07 3.79
CA GLN A 110 11.86 -5.08 3.82
C GLN A 110 10.59 -4.44 4.35
N THR A 111 9.46 -4.73 3.69
CA THR A 111 8.13 -4.28 4.12
C THR A 111 7.18 -5.45 4.17
N THR A 112 6.20 -5.39 5.06
CA THR A 112 5.08 -6.33 5.12
C THR A 112 3.81 -5.52 5.39
N THR A 113 2.86 -5.58 4.46
CA THR A 113 1.63 -4.80 4.50
C THR A 113 0.45 -5.72 4.75
N GLU A 114 -0.38 -5.38 5.72
CA GLU A 114 -1.63 -6.06 6.02
C GLU A 114 -2.82 -5.09 6.01
N VAL A 115 -4.01 -5.64 5.75
CA VAL A 115 -5.28 -4.94 5.97
C VAL A 115 -5.68 -5.17 7.43
N THR A 116 -5.76 -4.10 8.21
CA THR A 116 -6.11 -4.20 9.63
C THR A 116 -7.62 -4.17 9.84
N SER A 117 -8.33 -3.41 9.02
CA SER A 117 -9.80 -3.32 9.05
C SER A 117 -10.36 -2.71 7.77
N HIS A 118 -11.66 -2.90 7.57
CA HIS A 118 -12.41 -2.22 6.53
C HIS A 118 -13.78 -1.78 7.07
N GLU A 119 -14.29 -0.68 6.54
CA GLU A 119 -15.55 -0.07 6.95
C GLU A 119 -16.33 0.42 5.72
N TRP A 120 -17.55 -0.11 5.54
CA TRP A 120 -18.49 0.46 4.59
C TRP A 120 -19.11 1.72 5.19
N ILE A 121 -18.63 2.89 4.75
CA ILE A 121 -19.22 4.18 5.08
C ILE A 121 -20.59 4.29 4.41
N ARG A 122 -20.70 3.83 3.16
CA ARG A 122 -21.95 3.69 2.42
C ARG A 122 -21.90 2.43 1.59
N LYS A 123 -22.82 1.49 1.82
CA LYS A 123 -22.89 0.28 0.97
C LYS A 123 -23.49 0.65 -0.39
N PRO A 124 -22.99 0.05 -1.49
CA PRO A 124 -23.67 0.15 -2.78
C PRO A 124 -25.02 -0.54 -2.67
N VAL A 125 -26.07 0.15 -3.12
CA VAL A 125 -27.44 -0.37 -3.17
C VAL A 125 -27.91 -0.31 -4.62
N LEU A 126 -28.43 -1.43 -5.12
CA LEU A 126 -28.97 -1.60 -6.47
C LEU A 126 -30.44 -1.23 -6.54
#